data_AF-A0A2V8A6D3-F1
#
_entry.id   AF-A0A2V8A6D3-F1
#
_cell.length_a   1.000
_cell.length_b   1.000
_cell.length_c   1.000
_cell.angle_alpha   90.00
_cell.angle_beta   90.00
_cell.angle_gamma   90.00
#
_symmetry.space_group_name_H-M   'P 1'
#
loop_
_entity.id
_entity.type
_entity.pdbx_description
1 polymer ?
#
loop_
_entity_poly.entity_id
_entity_poly.type
_entity_poly.pdbx_seq_one_letter_code
_entity_poly.pdbx_strand_id
1 'polypeptide(L)' 'VFGAIRDGNLVALDAKTGAHLWHFPTGANIAASPISYAIDGKQYVAIAAGNTVYAFTLPDRQR' A
#
# COMPACT_ATOMS: atom_id res chain seq x y z
N VAL A 1 -9.08 2.18 3.02
CA VAL A 1 -9.01 2.13 1.53
C VAL A 1 -7.57 2.34 1.12
N PHE A 2 -7.04 1.52 0.20
CA PHE A 2 -5.74 1.75 -0.41
C PHE A 2 -5.90 2.32 -1.81
N GLY A 3 -5.04 3.25 -2.19
CA GLY A 3 -5.04 3.85 -3.52
C GLY A 3 -3.68 4.42 -3.89
N ALA A 4 -3.47 4.63 -5.18
CA ALA A 4 -2.31 5.35 -5.69
C ALA A 4 -2.73 6.74 -6.13
N ILE A 5 -1.94 7.76 -5.80
CA ILE A 5 -2.19 9.13 -6.20
C ILE A 5 -1.09 9.63 -7.15
N ARG A 6 -1.42 10.69 -7.92
CA ARG A 6 -0.62 11.15 -9.08
C ARG A 6 0.79 11.62 -8.75
N ASP A 7 1.09 11.91 -7.49
CA ASP A 7 2.42 12.33 -7.03
C ASP A 7 3.34 11.14 -6.70
N GLY A 8 2.90 9.90 -6.97
CA GLY A 8 3.70 8.69 -6.78
C GLY A 8 3.59 8.07 -5.39
N ASN A 9 2.61 8.48 -4.58
CA ASN A 9 2.35 7.86 -3.29
C ASN A 9 1.34 6.69 -3.38
N LEU A 10 1.65 5.60 -2.68
CA LEU A 10 0.65 4.67 -2.17
C LEU A 10 0.08 5.26 -0.88
N VAL A 11 -1.24 5.39 -0.79
CA VAL A 11 -1.92 5.95 0.39
C VAL A 11 -2.88 4.93 1.02
N ALA A 12 -3.02 5.03 2.34
CA ALA A 12 -4.07 4.38 3.10
C ALA A 12 -4.97 5.44 3.73
N LEU A 13 -6.27 5.33 3.47
CA LEU A 13 -7.30 6.20 4.00
C LEU A 13 -8.23 5.43 4.93
N ASP A 14 -8.75 6.09 5.95
CA ASP A 14 -9.88 5.58 6.72
C ASP A 14 -11.08 5.37 5.80
N ALA A 15 -11.69 4.20 5.86
CA ALA A 15 -12.72 3.81 4.90
C ALA A 15 -14.06 4.55 5.09
N LYS A 16 -14.32 5.10 6.28
CA LYS A 16 -15.58 5.79 6.59
C LYS A 16 -15.47 7.29 6.37
N THR A 17 -14.34 7.87 6.75
CA THR A 17 -14.12 9.31 6.80
C THR A 17 -13.26 9.83 5.66
N GLY A 18 -12.48 8.95 5.00
CA GLY A 18 -11.49 9.35 4.00
C GLY A 18 -10.24 9.99 4.58
N ALA A 19 -10.09 10.05 5.91
CA ALA A 19 -8.92 10.64 6.56
C ALA A 19 -7.63 9.88 6.18
N HIS A 20 -6.53 10.59 5.94
CA HIS A 20 -5.23 9.97 5.69
C HIS A 20 -4.70 9.27 6.94
N LEU A 21 -4.36 7.99 6.80
CA LEU A 21 -3.79 7.17 7.88
C LEU A 21 -2.30 6.92 7.67
N TRP A 22 -1.89 6.72 6.42
CA TRP A 22 -0.51 6.39 6.07
C TRP A 22 -0.25 6.66 4.58
N HIS A 23 1.00 6.90 4.22
CA HIS A 23 1.44 6.92 2.83
C HIS A 23 2.88 6.42 2.71
N PHE A 24 3.25 6.03 1.50
CA PHE A 24 4.62 5.70 1.12
C PHE A 24 4.96 6.28 -0.25
N PRO A 25 6.01 7.12 -0.34
CA PRO A 25 6.48 7.64 -1.61
C PRO A 25 7.24 6.56 -2.36
N THR A 26 6.70 6.10 -3.49
CA THR A 26 7.35 5.05 -4.29
C THR A 26 8.52 5.55 -5.12
N GLY A 27 8.67 6.88 -5.24
CA GLY A 27 9.66 7.53 -6.10
C GLY A 27 9.36 7.42 -7.60
N ALA A 28 8.19 6.88 -7.98
CA ALA A 28 7.80 6.67 -9.37
C ALA A 28 6.33 7.02 -9.60
N ASN A 29 5.97 7.28 -10.86
CA ASN A 29 4.56 7.37 -11.25
C ASN A 29 3.89 6.00 -11.11
N ILE A 30 2.66 6.01 -10.58
CA ILE A 30 1.89 4.78 -10.34
C ILE A 30 0.62 4.82 -11.21
N ALA A 31 0.51 3.86 -12.12
CA ALA A 31 -0.70 3.65 -12.93
C ALA A 31 -1.51 2.40 -12.50
N ALA A 32 -0.92 1.56 -11.64
CA ALA A 32 -1.54 0.34 -11.17
C ALA A 32 -2.42 0.59 -9.94
N SER A 33 -3.41 -0.28 -9.74
CA SER A 33 -4.15 -0.36 -8.47
C SER A 33 -3.43 -1.27 -7.49
N PRO A 34 -3.46 -0.98 -6.18
CA PRO A 34 -2.95 -1.89 -5.17
C PRO A 34 -3.84 -3.14 -5.08
N ILE A 35 -3.23 -4.26 -4.72
CA ILE A 35 -3.92 -5.52 -4.41
C ILE A 35 -3.62 -5.94 -2.98
N SER A 36 -4.48 -6.78 -2.39
CA SER A 36 -4.20 -7.45 -1.13
C SER A 36 -4.28 -8.96 -1.28
N TYR A 37 -3.40 -9.67 -0.59
CA TYR A 37 -3.33 -11.13 -0.53
C TYR A 37 -2.83 -11.58 0.84
N ALA A 38 -2.86 -12.89 1.10
CA ALA A 38 -2.34 -13.47 2.33
C ALA A 38 -1.45 -14.68 2.04
N ILE A 39 -0.39 -14.84 2.84
CA ILE A 39 0.50 -16.01 2.87
C ILE A 39 0.57 -16.45 4.32
N ASP A 40 0.24 -17.71 4.60
CA ASP A 40 0.25 -18.29 5.95
C ASP A 40 -0.49 -17.45 7.00
N GLY A 41 -1.63 -16.87 6.60
CA GLY A 41 -2.47 -16.01 7.45
C GLY A 41 -1.94 -14.59 7.67
N LYS A 42 -0.75 -14.24 7.14
CA LYS A 42 -0.21 -12.88 7.17
C LYS A 42 -0.68 -12.10 5.94
N GLN A 43 -1.31 -10.95 6.16
CA GLN A 43 -1.82 -10.09 5.09
C GLN A 43 -0.73 -9.20 4.50
N TYR A 44 -0.78 -9.04 3.19
CA TYR A 44 0.09 -8.18 2.41
C TYR A 44 -0.74 -7.23 1.55
N VAL A 45 -0.15 -6.07 1.25
CA VAL A 45 -0.62 -5.13 0.23
C VAL A 45 0.51 -4.93 -0.76
N ALA A 46 0.24 -5.11 -2.05
CA ALA A 46 1.25 -4.93 -3.09
C ALA A 46 0.79 -3.97 -4.19
N ILE A 47 1.78 -3.31 -4.80
CA ILE A 47 1.57 -2.39 -5.91
C ILE A 47 2.80 -2.35 -6.82
N ALA A 48 2.57 -2.25 -8.12
CA ALA A 48 3.62 -1.97 -9.10
C ALA A 48 3.75 -0.46 -9.29
N ALA A 49 4.98 0.06 -9.19
CA ALA A 49 5.32 1.47 -9.36
C ALA A 49 6.62 1.58 -10.17
N GLY A 50 6.54 2.18 -11.36
CA GLY A 50 7.65 2.14 -12.32
C GLY A 50 8.09 0.69 -12.61
N ASN A 51 9.37 0.41 -12.38
CA ASN A 51 9.98 -0.92 -12.59
C ASN A 51 10.08 -1.75 -11.29
N THR A 52 9.43 -1.32 -10.21
CA THR A 52 9.52 -1.95 -8.89
C THR A 52 8.15 -2.43 -8.42
N VAL A 53 8.11 -3.60 -7.79
CA VAL A 53 6.94 -4.07 -7.02
C VAL A 53 7.24 -3.90 -5.54
N TYR A 54 6.36 -3.18 -4.85
CA TYR A 54 6.40 -3.04 -3.40
C TYR A 54 5.41 -4.01 -2.76
N ALA A 55 5.79 -4.59 -1.62
CA ALA A 55 4.90 -5.40 -0.78
C ALA A 55 5.04 -4.94 0.67
N PHE A 56 3.91 -4.60 1.30
CA PHE A 56 3.83 -4.09 2.66
C PHE A 56 3.09 -5.09 3.53
N THR A 57 3.54 -5.23 4.78
CA THR A 57 2.88 -6.02 5.81
C THR A 57 3.14 -5.41 7.17
N LEU A 58 2.33 -5.76 8.17
CA LEU A 58 2.61 -5.35 9.53
C LEU A 58 3.83 -6.12 10.06
N PRO A 59 4.69 -5.49 10.89
CA PRO A 59 5.72 -6.20 11.62
C PRO A 59 5.13 -7.36 12.41
N ASP A 60 5.90 -8.43 12.58
CA ASP A 60 5.51 -9.48 13.52
C ASP A 60 5.42 -8.85 14.91
N ARG A 61 4.30 -9.09 15.61
CA ARG A 61 4.19 -8.67 17.01
C ARG A 61 5.31 -9.35 17.77
N GLN A 62 6.29 -8.56 18.21
CA GLN A 62 7.22 -8.99 19.26
C GLN A 62 6.35 -9.30 20.49
N ARG A 63 6.44 -10.52 21.02
CA ARG A 63 5.86 -10.85 22.33
C ARG A 63 6.72 -10.26 23.43
#